data_AF-A0A7C7RFU8-F1
#
_entry.id   AF-A0A7C7RFU8-F1
#
_cell.length_a   1.000
_cell.length_b   1.000
_cell.length_c   1.000
_cell.angle_alpha   90.00
_cell.angle_beta   90.00
_cell.angle_gamma   90.00
#
_symmetry.space_group_name_H-M   'P 1'
#
loop_
_entity.id
_entity.type
_entity.pdbx_description
1 polymer ?
#
loop_
_entity_poly.entity_id
_entity_poly.type
_entity_poly.pdbx_seq_one_letter_code
_entity_poly.pdbx_strand_id
1 'polypeptide(L)'
;IHLPPLRERGADIILLADFFVQKLGEEMGCKVSRIDSSAIDMLISYHWPGNVRELQNALERAMVLATDGIIHGYQLPPSLQLAAAGEENDVGAEGGASFQAMVKAYETTLIVEALKKTRGNQTKAAKMLGTSKRVIQYKVVNHEIDYRKYRGVKV
;
A
#
# COMPACT_ATOMS: atom_id res chain seq x y z
N ILE A 1 24.39 -12.62 1.53
CA ILE A 1 24.28 -11.53 0.53
C ILE A 1 23.02 -10.74 0.89
N HIS A 2 23.16 -9.50 1.35
CA HIS A 2 22.03 -8.66 1.77
C HIS A 2 21.59 -7.84 0.56
N LEU A 3 20.51 -8.24 -0.11
CA LEU A 3 19.97 -7.50 -1.24
C LEU A 3 19.04 -6.41 -0.69
N PRO A 4 19.33 -5.11 -0.90
CA PRO A 4 18.47 -4.04 -0.42
C PRO A 4 17.10 -4.09 -1.12
N PRO A 5 16.03 -3.73 -0.42
CA PRO A 5 14.67 -3.72 -0.96
C PRO A 5 14.51 -2.64 -2.04
N LEU A 6 13.65 -2.93 -3.01
CA LEU A 6 13.50 -2.13 -4.24
C LEU A 6 13.16 -0.65 -3.99
N ARG A 7 12.46 -0.35 -2.89
CA ARG A 7 12.10 1.00 -2.44
C ARG A 7 13.30 1.93 -2.18
N GLU A 8 14.46 1.38 -1.82
CA GLU A 8 15.69 2.17 -1.55
C GLU A 8 16.44 2.50 -2.85
N ARG A 9 15.88 2.08 -4.00
CA ARG A 9 16.45 2.17 -5.34
C ARG A 9 15.41 2.71 -6.34
N GLY A 10 14.79 3.84 -6.03
CA GLY A 10 13.69 4.41 -6.84
C GLY A 10 14.02 4.56 -8.34
N ALA A 11 15.25 4.95 -8.68
CA ALA A 11 15.71 5.03 -10.08
C ALA A 11 15.81 3.66 -10.77
N ASP A 12 16.05 2.57 -10.02
CA ASP A 12 16.11 1.21 -10.56
C ASP A 12 14.72 0.69 -10.93
N ILE A 13 13.65 1.20 -10.31
CA ILE A 13 12.26 0.75 -10.57
C ILE A 13 11.89 1.01 -12.04
N ILE A 14 12.19 2.21 -12.54
CA ILE A 14 11.89 2.58 -13.93
C ILE A 14 12.72 1.73 -14.90
N LEU A 15 14.02 1.57 -14.62
CA LEU A 15 14.91 0.77 -15.47
C LEU A 15 14.49 -0.71 -15.51
N LEU A 16 14.09 -1.26 -14.36
CA LEU A 16 13.58 -2.62 -14.27
C LEU A 16 12.23 -2.78 -14.94
N ALA A 17 11.35 -1.78 -14.82
CA ALA A 17 10.06 -1.80 -15.49
C ALA A 17 10.23 -1.84 -17.02
N ASP A 18 11.11 -0.99 -17.56
CA ASP A 18 11.41 -0.98 -19.00
C ASP A 18 12.01 -2.32 -19.47
N PHE A 19 12.96 -2.86 -18.70
CA PHE A 19 13.53 -4.19 -18.97
C PHE A 19 12.46 -5.29 -18.99
N PHE A 20 11.55 -5.31 -18.01
CA PHE A 20 10.49 -6.32 -17.95
C PHE A 20 9.49 -6.16 -19.07
N VAL A 21 9.10 -4.93 -19.42
CA VAL A 21 8.16 -4.70 -20.53
C VAL A 21 8.73 -5.21 -21.84
N GLN A 22 10.01 -4.94 -22.14
CA GLN A 22 10.67 -5.47 -23.33
C GLN A 22 10.73 -7.00 -23.32
N LYS A 23 11.23 -7.57 -22.22
CA LYS A 23 11.39 -9.02 -22.09
C LYS A 23 10.05 -9.77 -22.18
N LEU A 24 9.05 -9.32 -21.44
CA LEU A 24 7.72 -9.93 -21.42
C LEU A 24 6.99 -9.70 -22.75
N GLY A 25 7.23 -8.57 -23.42
CA GLY A 25 6.69 -8.30 -24.75
C GLY A 25 7.16 -9.33 -25.79
N GLU A 26 8.45 -9.66 -25.76
CA GLU A 26 9.02 -10.72 -26.59
C GLU A 26 8.48 -12.12 -26.22
N GLU A 27 8.40 -12.44 -24.93
CA GLU A 27 7.94 -13.76 -24.46
C GLU A 27 6.44 -14.01 -24.73
N MET A 28 5.59 -12.98 -24.61
CA MET A 28 4.14 -13.09 -24.79
C MET A 28 3.66 -12.74 -26.21
N GLY A 29 4.53 -12.20 -27.07
CA GLY A 29 4.14 -11.72 -28.39
C GLY A 29 3.24 -10.48 -28.37
N CYS A 30 3.24 -9.73 -27.26
CA CYS A 30 2.44 -8.52 -27.08
C CYS A 30 3.20 -7.30 -27.61
N LYS A 31 2.52 -6.38 -28.33
CA LYS A 31 3.12 -5.15 -28.87
C LYS A 31 3.27 -4.01 -27.84
N VAL A 32 3.23 -4.33 -26.55
CA VAL A 32 3.33 -3.34 -25.49
C VAL A 32 4.77 -2.83 -25.44
N SER A 33 4.95 -1.53 -25.61
CA SER A 33 6.28 -0.91 -25.71
C SER A 33 6.45 0.31 -24.82
N ARG A 34 5.35 0.75 -24.16
CA ARG A 34 5.34 1.99 -23.38
C ARG A 34 4.53 1.83 -22.11
N ILE A 35 4.94 2.57 -21.10
CA ILE A 35 4.20 2.76 -19.86
C ILE A 35 3.79 4.22 -19.83
N ASP A 36 2.50 4.48 -19.59
CA ASP A 36 1.97 5.83 -19.46
C ASP A 36 2.57 6.54 -18.23
N SER A 37 2.66 7.87 -18.29
CA SER A 37 3.15 8.69 -17.17
C SER A 37 2.43 8.40 -15.85
N SER A 38 1.10 8.21 -15.87
CA SER A 38 0.32 7.89 -14.67
C SER A 38 0.70 6.54 -14.06
N ALA A 39 1.02 5.55 -14.91
CA ALA A 39 1.48 4.24 -14.45
C ALA A 39 2.90 4.31 -13.91
N ILE A 40 3.79 5.12 -14.50
CA ILE A 40 5.14 5.35 -13.98
C ILE A 40 5.08 5.94 -12.57
N ASP A 41 4.25 6.97 -12.36
CA ASP A 41 4.10 7.61 -11.05
C ASP A 41 3.56 6.62 -10.00
N MET A 42 2.62 5.75 -10.39
CA MET A 42 2.13 4.64 -9.54
C MET A 42 3.24 3.65 -9.17
N LEU A 43 4.09 3.27 -10.13
CA LEU A 43 5.17 2.31 -9.89
C LEU A 43 6.26 2.90 -8.97
N ILE A 44 6.53 4.20 -9.05
CA ILE A 44 7.52 4.89 -8.22
C ILE A 44 7.02 5.12 -6.79
N SER A 45 5.76 5.56 -6.64
CA SER A 45 5.15 5.86 -5.33
C SER A 45 4.87 4.61 -4.48
N TYR A 46 4.81 3.43 -5.11
CA TYR A 46 4.48 2.20 -4.40
C TYR A 46 5.65 1.66 -3.56
N HIS A 47 5.32 1.18 -2.36
CA HIS A 47 6.32 0.76 -1.37
C HIS A 47 6.95 -0.63 -1.65
N TRP A 48 6.48 -1.35 -2.67
CA TRP A 48 6.95 -2.70 -3.10
C TRP A 48 7.23 -3.65 -1.92
N PRO A 49 6.18 -4.24 -1.30
CA PRO A 49 6.33 -5.11 -0.13
C PRO A 49 7.10 -6.40 -0.45
N GLY A 50 7.05 -6.87 -1.70
CA GLY A 50 7.95 -7.86 -2.27
C GLY A 50 8.96 -7.22 -3.22
N ASN A 51 10.08 -7.92 -3.41
CA ASN A 51 11.17 -7.51 -4.28
C ASN A 51 10.72 -7.44 -5.77
N VAL A 52 11.69 -7.31 -6.67
CA VAL A 52 11.60 -7.36 -8.15
C VAL A 52 10.54 -8.31 -8.74
N ARG A 53 10.25 -9.46 -8.10
CA ARG A 53 9.18 -10.38 -8.56
C ARG A 53 7.77 -9.78 -8.52
N GLU A 54 7.46 -8.94 -7.54
CA GLU A 54 6.15 -8.28 -7.48
C GLU A 54 6.00 -7.25 -8.61
N LEU A 55 7.06 -6.50 -8.90
CA LEU A 55 7.11 -5.59 -10.05
C LEU A 55 6.87 -6.36 -11.36
N GLN A 56 7.58 -7.47 -11.56
CA GLN A 56 7.41 -8.32 -12.73
C GLN A 56 5.96 -8.81 -12.87
N ASN A 57 5.36 -9.37 -11.80
CA ASN A 57 3.99 -9.88 -11.81
C ASN A 57 2.95 -8.77 -12.08
N ALA A 58 3.18 -7.56 -11.56
CA ALA A 58 2.31 -6.42 -11.78
C ALA A 58 2.33 -5.99 -13.26
N LEU A 59 3.52 -5.91 -13.85
CA LEU A 59 3.70 -5.55 -15.26
C LEU A 59 3.18 -6.64 -16.21
N GLU A 60 3.43 -7.92 -15.92
CA GLU A 60 2.92 -9.05 -16.70
C GLU A 60 1.39 -8.99 -16.81
N ARG A 61 0.69 -8.82 -15.68
CA ARG A 61 -0.77 -8.68 -15.67
C ARG A 61 -1.23 -7.45 -16.44
N ALA A 62 -0.56 -6.33 -16.27
CA ALA A 62 -0.93 -5.09 -16.95
C ALA A 62 -0.75 -5.20 -18.47
N MET A 63 0.31 -5.89 -18.92
CA MET A 63 0.57 -6.15 -20.34
C MET A 63 -0.47 -7.06 -20.99
N VAL A 64 -0.98 -8.07 -20.26
CA VAL A 64 -2.08 -8.92 -20.74
C VAL A 64 -3.37 -8.11 -20.95
N LEU A 65 -3.58 -7.06 -20.15
CA LEU A 65 -4.75 -6.18 -20.22
C LEU A 65 -4.56 -4.99 -21.18
N ALA A 66 -3.33 -4.75 -21.66
CA ALA A 66 -3.01 -3.65 -22.54
C ALA A 66 -3.44 -3.95 -23.98
N THR A 67 -4.36 -3.15 -24.50
CA THR A 67 -4.95 -3.34 -25.84
C THR A 67 -4.37 -2.40 -26.89
N ASP A 68 -3.79 -1.28 -26.49
CA ASP A 68 -3.25 -0.22 -27.34
C ASP A 68 -1.71 -0.17 -27.36
N GLY A 69 -1.06 -1.15 -26.73
CA GLY A 69 0.41 -1.21 -26.64
C GLY A 69 1.00 -0.26 -25.60
N ILE A 70 0.17 0.35 -24.75
CA ILE A 70 0.57 1.23 -23.65
C ILE A 70 0.02 0.65 -22.35
N ILE A 71 0.86 0.60 -21.31
CA ILE A 71 0.41 0.26 -19.94
C ILE A 71 -0.07 1.53 -19.26
N HIS A 72 -1.37 1.61 -19.03
CA HIS A 72 -2.00 2.69 -18.29
C HIS A 72 -2.16 2.34 -16.81
N GLY A 73 -2.27 3.37 -15.95
CA GLY A 73 -2.39 3.16 -14.50
C GLY A 73 -3.58 2.27 -14.11
N TYR A 74 -4.69 2.33 -14.85
CA TYR A 74 -5.88 1.50 -14.61
C TYR A 74 -5.70 0.01 -14.97
N GLN A 75 -4.63 -0.36 -15.67
CA GLN A 75 -4.27 -1.76 -15.95
C GLN A 75 -3.32 -2.33 -14.90
N LEU A 76 -2.70 -1.48 -14.07
CA LEU A 76 -1.90 -1.94 -12.95
C LEU A 76 -2.79 -2.57 -11.87
N PRO A 77 -2.23 -3.43 -10.99
CA PRO A 77 -2.97 -4.01 -9.88
C PRO A 77 -3.71 -2.97 -9.01
N PRO A 78 -4.89 -3.29 -8.46
CA PRO A 78 -5.66 -2.38 -7.60
C PRO A 78 -4.87 -1.82 -6.41
N SER A 79 -3.88 -2.58 -5.90
CA SER A 79 -3.00 -2.11 -4.83
C SER A 79 -2.13 -0.91 -5.23
N LEU A 80 -1.70 -0.84 -6.49
CA LEU A 80 -0.94 0.29 -7.05
C LEU A 80 -1.85 1.48 -7.33
N GLN A 81 -3.05 1.23 -7.89
CA GLN A 81 -4.05 2.26 -8.14
C GLN A 81 -4.49 2.98 -6.86
N LEU A 82 -4.66 2.21 -5.77
CA LEU A 82 -5.10 2.72 -4.48
C LEU A 82 -4.01 3.49 -3.73
N ALA A 83 -2.74 3.18 -3.99
CA ALA A 83 -1.61 3.90 -3.41
C ALA A 83 -1.46 5.29 -4.04
N ALA A 84 -1.59 5.42 -5.36
CA ALA A 84 -1.57 6.72 -6.03
C ALA A 84 -2.77 7.61 -5.68
N ALA A 85 -3.97 7.02 -5.55
CA ALA A 85 -5.14 7.75 -5.03
C ALA A 85 -4.98 8.22 -3.56
N GLY A 86 -3.98 7.70 -2.84
CA GLY A 86 -3.65 8.05 -1.47
C GLY A 86 -2.82 9.32 -1.32
N GLU A 87 -2.18 9.81 -2.38
CA GLU A 87 -1.33 11.02 -2.32
C GLU A 87 -2.09 12.32 -2.64
N GLU A 88 -3.31 12.24 -3.18
CA GLU A 88 -4.16 13.42 -3.46
C GLU A 88 -5.03 13.86 -2.27
N ASN A 89 -5.03 13.13 -1.15
CA ASN A 89 -5.94 13.39 -0.03
C ASN A 89 -5.35 14.22 1.11
N ASP A 90 -4.28 15.00 0.87
CA ASP A 90 -3.75 15.97 1.85
C ASP A 90 -4.22 17.42 1.62
N VAL A 91 -5.25 17.67 0.82
CA VAL A 91 -5.84 19.02 0.73
C VAL A 91 -7.36 18.93 0.73
N GLY A 92 -7.96 19.39 1.82
CA GLY A 92 -9.39 19.23 2.06
C GLY A 92 -10.29 19.96 1.06
N ALA A 93 -11.45 19.38 0.79
CA ALA A 93 -12.76 20.07 0.79
C ALA A 93 -13.87 19.11 0.31
N GLU A 94 -14.95 19.08 1.10
CA GLU A 94 -16.33 18.86 0.69
C GLU A 94 -16.80 17.46 0.21
N GLY A 95 -17.53 16.78 1.12
CA GLY A 95 -18.77 16.11 0.74
C GLY A 95 -18.86 14.61 0.97
N GLY A 96 -17.73 13.89 1.04
CA GLY A 96 -17.77 12.46 1.32
C GLY A 96 -16.42 11.95 1.77
N ALA A 97 -16.33 11.47 3.01
CA ALA A 97 -15.15 10.74 3.44
C ALA A 97 -15.00 9.53 2.49
N SER A 98 -13.85 9.42 1.82
CA SER A 98 -13.49 8.23 1.05
C SER A 98 -13.80 6.97 1.87
N PHE A 99 -14.27 5.90 1.23
CA PHE A 99 -14.57 4.63 1.91
C PHE A 99 -13.42 4.20 2.83
N GLN A 100 -12.18 4.39 2.37
CA GLN A 100 -10.99 4.11 3.16
C GLN A 100 -10.84 5.01 4.39
N ALA A 101 -11.16 6.31 4.28
CA ALA A 101 -11.16 7.22 5.41
C ALA A 101 -12.24 6.85 6.44
N MET A 102 -13.43 6.43 5.99
CA MET A 102 -14.49 5.92 6.86
C MET A 102 -14.08 4.64 7.58
N VAL A 103 -13.53 3.67 6.86
CA VAL A 103 -13.00 2.44 7.46
C VAL A 103 -11.87 2.77 8.45
N LYS A 104 -10.93 3.64 8.07
CA LYS A 104 -9.81 4.07 8.94
C LYS A 104 -10.32 4.74 10.22
N ALA A 105 -11.32 5.62 10.11
CA ALA A 105 -11.92 6.30 11.25
C ALA A 105 -12.65 5.32 12.18
N TYR A 106 -13.41 4.38 11.61
CA TYR A 106 -14.11 3.36 12.39
C TYR A 106 -13.13 2.40 13.08
N GLU A 107 -12.12 1.91 12.36
CA GLU A 107 -11.05 1.08 12.94
C GLU A 107 -10.31 1.79 14.07
N THR A 108 -9.96 3.07 13.88
CA THR A 108 -9.29 3.88 14.90
C THR A 108 -10.16 3.99 16.15
N THR A 109 -11.47 4.22 15.98
CA THR A 109 -12.43 4.31 17.09
C THR A 109 -12.48 3.00 17.89
N LEU A 110 -12.60 1.85 17.22
CA LEU A 110 -12.63 0.53 17.88
C LEU A 110 -11.34 0.24 18.66
N ILE A 111 -10.19 0.57 18.09
CA ILE A 111 -8.88 0.33 18.74
C ILE A 111 -8.72 1.23 19.96
N VAL A 112 -9.07 2.51 19.85
CA VAL A 112 -9.01 3.46 20.97
C VAL A 112 -9.93 3.02 22.10
N GLU A 113 -11.17 2.60 21.81
CA GLU A 113 -12.07 2.08 22.82
C GLU A 113 -11.54 0.84 23.52
N ALA A 114 -11.02 -0.12 22.75
CA ALA A 114 -10.43 -1.34 23.32
C ALA A 114 -9.21 -1.02 24.19
N LEU A 115 -8.37 -0.07 23.78
CA LEU A 115 -7.22 0.39 24.57
C LEU A 115 -7.64 1.14 25.84
N LYS A 116 -8.71 1.96 25.80
CA LYS A 116 -9.29 2.61 26.99
C LYS A 116 -9.81 1.56 27.98
N LYS A 117 -10.62 0.61 27.53
CA LYS A 117 -11.20 -0.46 28.36
C LYS A 117 -10.13 -1.39 28.95
N THR A 118 -8.98 -1.51 28.30
CA THR A 118 -7.88 -2.39 28.73
C THR A 118 -6.69 -1.66 29.34
N ARG A 119 -6.83 -0.35 29.63
CA ARG A 119 -5.79 0.50 30.23
C ARG A 119 -4.46 0.45 29.47
N GLY A 120 -4.51 0.59 28.14
CA GLY A 120 -3.34 0.57 27.26
C GLY A 120 -2.65 -0.79 27.15
N ASN A 121 -3.34 -1.89 27.51
CA ASN A 121 -2.84 -3.25 27.32
C ASN A 121 -3.24 -3.80 25.94
N GLN A 122 -2.32 -3.69 24.98
CA GLN A 122 -2.52 -4.13 23.60
C GLN A 122 -2.87 -5.62 23.47
N THR A 123 -2.34 -6.49 24.33
CA THR A 123 -2.68 -7.93 24.30
C THR A 123 -4.14 -8.17 24.69
N LYS A 124 -4.61 -7.46 25.72
CA LYS A 124 -6.03 -7.53 26.14
C LYS A 124 -6.94 -6.86 25.12
N ALA A 125 -6.53 -5.74 24.53
CA ALA A 125 -7.28 -5.06 23.47
C ALA A 125 -7.43 -5.94 22.23
N ALA A 126 -6.37 -6.65 21.84
CA ALA A 126 -6.40 -7.62 20.75
C ALA A 126 -7.41 -8.74 21.01
N LYS A 127 -7.38 -9.34 22.21
CA LYS A 127 -8.34 -10.38 22.61
C LYS A 127 -9.78 -9.86 22.60
N MET A 128 -10.00 -8.63 23.04
CA MET A 128 -11.33 -7.99 23.05
C MET A 128 -11.87 -7.75 21.63
N LEU A 129 -11.00 -7.38 20.69
CA LEU A 129 -11.34 -7.14 19.29
C LEU A 129 -11.28 -8.41 18.43
N GLY A 130 -11.06 -9.59 19.02
CA GLY A 130 -11.01 -10.86 18.29
C GLY A 130 -9.82 -10.98 17.33
N THR A 131 -8.72 -10.27 17.60
CA THR A 131 -7.54 -10.23 16.72
C THR A 131 -6.24 -10.54 17.47
N SER A 132 -5.11 -10.53 16.76
CA SER A 132 -3.80 -10.79 17.34
C SER A 132 -3.14 -9.51 17.87
N LYS A 133 -2.26 -9.65 18.87
CA LYS A 133 -1.44 -8.54 19.39
C LYS A 133 -0.63 -7.88 18.27
N ARG A 134 -0.13 -8.67 17.31
CA ARG A 134 0.66 -8.18 16.17
C ARG A 134 -0.16 -7.25 15.27
N VAL A 135 -1.43 -7.61 15.01
CA VAL A 135 -2.35 -6.77 14.23
C VAL A 135 -2.65 -5.46 14.96
N ILE A 136 -2.91 -5.50 16.27
CA ILE A 136 -3.10 -4.28 17.06
C ILE A 136 -1.84 -3.41 17.06
N GLN A 137 -0.66 -3.99 17.23
CA GLN A 137 0.59 -3.23 17.19
C GLN A 137 0.80 -2.52 15.85
N TYR A 138 0.59 -3.25 14.75
CA TYR A 138 0.68 -2.67 13.42
C TYR A 138 -0.32 -1.51 13.24
N LYS A 139 -1.59 -1.73 13.59
CA LYS A 139 -2.63 -0.69 13.47
C LYS A 139 -2.36 0.52 14.38
N VAL A 140 -1.88 0.30 15.60
CA VAL A 140 -1.52 1.40 16.53
C VAL A 140 -0.42 2.30 15.94
N VAL A 141 0.56 1.74 15.24
CA VAL A 141 1.59 2.53 14.53
C VAL A 141 0.99 3.22 13.31
N ASN A 142 0.22 2.49 12.49
CA ASN A 142 -0.35 2.99 11.24
C ASN A 142 -1.42 4.08 11.41
N HIS A 143 -2.13 4.08 12.54
CA HIS A 143 -3.11 5.09 12.91
C HIS A 143 -2.55 6.12 13.93
N GLU A 144 -1.24 6.10 14.19
CA GLU A 144 -0.54 7.03 15.10
C GLU A 144 -1.17 7.11 16.51
N ILE A 145 -1.69 5.99 17.01
CA ILE A 145 -2.39 5.94 18.30
C ILE A 145 -1.36 5.84 19.42
N ASP A 146 -1.28 6.87 20.28
CA ASP A 146 -0.48 6.77 21.49
C ASP A 146 -1.21 5.98 22.59
N TYR A 147 -1.05 4.66 22.55
CA TYR A 147 -1.64 3.75 23.52
C TYR A 147 -1.11 3.93 24.95
N ARG A 148 0.02 4.62 25.13
CA ARG A 148 0.63 4.83 26.46
C ARG A 148 -0.20 5.80 27.29
N LYS A 149 -0.90 6.74 26.64
CA LYS A 149 -1.83 7.68 27.31
C LYS A 149 -2.95 6.98 28.07
N TYR A 150 -3.28 5.73 27.71
CA TYR A 150 -4.32 4.94 28.37
C TYR A 150 -3.77 4.01 29.45
N ARG A 151 -2.44 3.90 29.60
CA ARG A 151 -1.85 3.20 30.74
C ARG A 151 -1.98 4.12 31.95
N GLY A 152 -2.85 3.74 32.89
CA GLY A 152 -3.00 4.46 34.14
C GLY A 152 -1.62 4.71 34.77
N VAL A 153 -1.39 5.96 35.17
CA VAL A 153 -0.23 6.38 35.96
C VAL A 153 -0.13 5.42 37.14
N LYS A 154 1.02 4.76 37.32
CA LYS A 154 1.34 4.13 38.60
C LYS A 154 1.44 5.28 39.61
N VAL A 155 0.37 5.49 40.37
CA VAL A 155 0.44 6.17 41.68
C VAL A 155 1.05 5.17 42.66
#